data_AF-A0A3E0HLH8-F1
#
_entry.id   AF-A0A3E0HLH8-F1
#
_cell.length_a   1.000
_cell.length_b   1.000
_cell.length_c   1.000
_cell.angle_alpha   90.00
_cell.angle_beta   90.00
_cell.angle_gamma   90.00
#
_symmetry.space_group_name_H-M   'P 1'
#
loop_
_entity.id
_entity.type
_entity.pdbx_description
1 polymer ?
#
loop_
_entity_poly.entity_id
_entity_poly.type
_entity_poly.pdbx_seq_one_letter_code
_entity_poly.pdbx_strand_id
1 'polypeptide(L)'
;MTAILDHYLTHVLPTGGHGVDEHDARPVGLPHPSRDPDTYHLRRVLTDPALLFTPDTTDTPARLATLMAFAWLTGRWDPARIPPDLRAPLARLRFLIWTFPARTGPATGEPHRVIELPDGQRLDLTDHRIDSQAQSARQQWLQALTAWEDDPWLAARQIDDPAAFERDLRWLVEAWPAPRIAPLPRQTGRLRLGPVAAQRRIAGEAAERWLERGSVTGAATALAPGNPWRWPLLAAYPLLAAGVTALAFTGHAGIARWAAVAVLALGLTATALAPIRYTPLALPRIPAAAAVGLALLLTLTTRWWLAVNAWPLGAALLAASTGYLMVEARQHGSGRLAAARRALVLLVLGVLHTVVLSITTLAFLVPVLADHGQCLTDWWQHNPWQPLPLSTAGTDSCAAALSTPNAAPPAATMLLMTGWSLSFGLAAQILWDDRPVTAPLGRLRRIRGVP
;
A
#
# COMPACT_ATOMS: atom_id res chain seq x y z
N MET A 1 -25.94 22.02 0.54
CA MET A 1 -24.83 22.15 1.51
C MET A 1 -25.18 21.49 2.84
N THR A 2 -26.31 21.85 3.45
CA THR A 2 -26.82 21.30 4.71
C THR A 2 -26.78 19.77 4.77
N ALA A 3 -27.34 19.06 3.78
CA ALA A 3 -27.31 17.59 3.73
C ALA A 3 -25.88 16.99 3.62
N ILE A 4 -24.93 17.70 3.00
CA ILE A 4 -23.53 17.23 2.89
C ILE A 4 -22.85 17.35 4.24
N LEU A 5 -23.04 18.49 4.89
CA LEU A 5 -22.46 18.77 6.20
C LEU A 5 -23.10 17.87 7.26
N ASP A 6 -24.42 17.72 7.28
CA ASP A 6 -25.12 16.80 8.18
C ASP A 6 -24.65 15.35 8.03
N HIS A 7 -24.50 14.88 6.79
CA HIS A 7 -23.90 13.59 6.51
C HIS A 7 -22.45 13.49 7.03
N TYR A 8 -21.65 14.53 6.84
CA TYR A 8 -20.27 14.61 7.30
C TYR A 8 -20.16 14.54 8.83
N LEU A 9 -21.01 15.31 9.53
CA LEU A 9 -21.08 15.36 10.98
C LEU A 9 -21.54 14.01 11.56
N THR A 10 -22.51 13.36 10.92
CA THR A 10 -23.15 12.15 11.45
C THR A 10 -22.37 10.87 11.12
N HIS A 11 -21.69 10.80 9.97
CA HIS A 11 -21.11 9.55 9.49
C HIS A 11 -19.59 9.59 9.28
N VAL A 12 -18.97 10.76 9.16
CA VAL A 12 -17.53 10.89 8.86
C VAL A 12 -16.74 11.27 10.12
N LEU A 13 -17.23 12.26 10.86
CA LEU A 13 -16.59 12.78 12.05
C LEU A 13 -16.51 11.79 13.23
N PRO A 14 -17.56 11.03 13.59
CA PRO A 14 -17.51 10.16 14.75
C PRO A 14 -16.33 9.18 14.68
N THR A 15 -15.58 9.06 15.78
CA THR A 15 -14.30 8.32 15.80
C THR A 15 -14.42 6.92 16.40
N GLY A 16 -15.45 6.61 17.19
CA GLY A 16 -15.62 5.33 17.90
C GLY A 16 -17.05 5.10 18.43
N GLY A 17 -17.40 3.83 18.65
CA GLY A 17 -18.77 3.31 18.77
C GLY A 17 -19.55 3.61 20.06
N HIS A 18 -20.79 3.10 20.07
CA HIS A 18 -21.92 3.26 21.00
C HIS A 18 -21.66 3.12 22.52
N GLY A 19 -20.69 3.85 23.07
CA GLY A 19 -20.29 3.75 24.47
C GLY A 19 -20.44 5.02 25.30
N VAL A 20 -21.01 6.10 24.75
CA VAL A 20 -21.39 7.23 25.60
C VAL A 20 -22.71 6.84 26.27
N ASP A 21 -22.66 6.58 27.57
CA ASP A 21 -23.88 6.39 28.36
C ASP A 21 -24.81 7.58 28.12
N GLU A 22 -26.02 7.30 27.64
CA GLU A 22 -27.02 8.30 27.25
C GLU A 22 -27.34 9.26 28.40
N HIS A 23 -27.08 8.84 29.64
CA HIS A 23 -27.26 9.61 30.86
C HIS A 23 -26.24 10.75 31.04
N ASP A 24 -25.16 10.78 30.25
CA ASP A 24 -24.11 11.80 30.36
C ASP A 24 -24.03 12.70 29.12
N ALA A 25 -25.14 12.89 28.39
CA ALA A 25 -25.23 13.71 27.17
C ALA A 25 -25.17 15.24 27.41
N ARG A 26 -24.55 15.71 28.51
CA ARG A 26 -24.45 17.16 28.78
C ARG A 26 -23.59 17.85 27.71
N PRO A 27 -24.05 18.96 27.11
CA PRO A 27 -23.27 19.70 26.13
C PRO A 27 -21.91 20.14 26.71
N VAL A 28 -20.87 20.05 25.89
CA VAL A 28 -19.50 20.45 26.24
C VAL A 28 -19.22 21.81 25.62
N GLY A 29 -18.92 22.81 26.45
CA GLY A 29 -18.53 24.13 25.98
C GLY A 29 -17.17 24.11 25.26
N LEU A 30 -16.91 25.15 24.46
CA LEU A 30 -15.60 25.34 23.84
C LEU A 30 -14.51 25.52 24.93
N PRO A 31 -13.33 24.91 24.75
CA PRO A 31 -12.25 25.03 25.73
C PRO A 31 -11.70 26.45 25.78
N HIS A 32 -11.29 26.89 26.97
CA HIS A 32 -10.60 28.17 27.12
C HIS A 32 -9.13 28.03 26.71
N PRO A 33 -8.56 28.93 25.87
CA PRO A 33 -7.20 28.77 25.32
C PRO A 33 -6.08 28.75 26.38
N SER A 34 -6.31 29.37 27.55
CA SER A 34 -5.33 29.44 28.65
C SER A 34 -5.43 28.32 29.68
N ARG A 35 -6.44 27.45 29.59
CA ARG A 35 -6.63 26.34 30.53
C ARG A 35 -6.03 25.07 29.96
N ASP A 36 -5.54 24.23 30.85
CA ASP A 36 -5.12 22.89 30.46
C ASP A 36 -6.30 22.11 29.86
N PRO A 37 -6.03 21.22 28.88
CA PRO A 37 -7.08 20.46 28.23
C PRO A 37 -7.77 19.58 29.28
N ASP A 38 -9.04 19.87 29.53
CA ASP A 38 -9.89 18.97 30.29
C ASP A 38 -10.01 17.66 29.51
N THR A 39 -9.27 16.66 29.97
CA THR A 39 -9.12 15.36 29.29
C THR A 39 -10.46 14.64 29.18
N TYR A 40 -11.35 14.83 30.15
CA TYR A 40 -12.69 14.24 30.15
C TYR A 40 -13.54 14.85 29.02
N HIS A 41 -13.61 16.18 28.97
CA HIS A 41 -14.33 16.89 27.92
C HIS A 41 -13.75 16.64 26.53
N LEU A 42 -12.42 16.62 26.40
CA LEU A 42 -11.74 16.34 25.15
C LEU A 42 -12.11 14.94 24.64
N ARG A 43 -12.04 13.91 25.50
CA ARG A 43 -12.41 12.54 25.14
C ARG A 43 -13.87 12.43 24.70
N ARG A 44 -14.79 13.10 25.39
CA ARG A 44 -16.23 13.14 25.01
C ARG A 44 -16.43 13.75 23.63
N VAL A 45 -15.84 14.91 23.37
CA VAL A 45 -15.94 15.59 22.06
C VAL A 45 -15.30 14.78 20.94
N LEU A 46 -14.18 14.09 21.20
CA LEU A 46 -13.54 13.25 20.20
C LEU A 46 -14.38 12.01 19.87
N THR A 47 -15.09 11.47 20.85
CA THR A 47 -16.00 10.32 20.67
C THR A 47 -17.23 10.72 19.88
N ASP A 48 -17.90 11.79 20.34
CA ASP A 48 -19.08 12.37 19.71
C ASP A 48 -18.91 13.90 19.55
N PRO A 49 -18.49 14.37 18.37
CA PRO A 49 -18.36 15.79 18.09
C PRO A 49 -19.68 16.57 18.15
N ALA A 50 -20.84 15.90 18.12
CA ALA A 50 -22.14 16.54 18.29
C ALA A 50 -22.38 17.04 19.73
N LEU A 51 -21.60 16.58 20.71
CA LEU A 51 -21.66 17.05 22.09
C LEU A 51 -21.10 18.46 22.28
N LEU A 52 -20.39 19.02 21.30
CA LEU A 52 -19.96 20.42 21.38
C LEU A 52 -21.19 21.33 21.40
N PHE A 53 -21.30 22.14 22.46
CA PHE A 53 -22.42 23.05 22.63
C PHE A 53 -22.47 24.06 21.50
N THR A 54 -23.63 24.12 20.84
CA THR A 54 -23.97 25.17 19.89
C THR A 54 -25.25 25.86 20.37
N PRO A 55 -25.31 27.20 20.36
CA PRO A 55 -26.51 27.94 20.77
C PRO A 55 -27.74 27.51 19.97
N ASP A 56 -27.52 27.15 18.71
CA ASP A 56 -28.51 26.56 17.82
C ASP A 56 -27.98 25.21 17.32
N THR A 57 -28.63 24.12 17.73
CA THR A 57 -28.28 22.76 17.29
C THR A 57 -28.90 22.42 15.93
N THR A 58 -29.84 23.22 15.43
CA THR A 58 -30.44 23.02 14.11
C THR A 58 -29.69 23.76 13.02
N ASP A 59 -28.97 24.84 13.38
CA ASP A 59 -28.14 25.60 12.45
C ASP A 59 -26.81 24.88 12.13
N THR A 60 -26.80 24.21 10.99
CA THR A 60 -25.63 23.45 10.52
C THR A 60 -24.40 24.35 10.31
N PRO A 61 -24.56 25.58 9.76
CA PRO A 61 -23.51 26.59 9.76
C PRO A 61 -22.88 26.90 11.12
N ALA A 62 -23.68 27.18 12.15
CA ALA A 62 -23.18 27.42 13.51
C ALA A 62 -22.40 26.21 14.05
N ARG A 63 -22.89 24.99 13.79
CA ARG A 63 -22.16 23.75 14.16
C ARG A 63 -20.78 23.65 13.54
N LEU A 64 -20.65 23.95 12.25
CA LEU A 64 -19.34 23.95 11.59
C LEU A 64 -18.42 25.03 12.17
N ALA A 65 -18.94 26.23 12.44
CA ALA A 65 -18.18 27.31 13.06
C ALA A 65 -17.65 26.91 14.45
N THR A 66 -18.49 26.28 15.28
CA THR A 66 -18.07 25.76 16.60
C THR A 66 -17.00 24.66 16.47
N LEU A 67 -17.14 23.75 15.51
CA LEU A 67 -16.13 22.71 15.25
C LEU A 67 -14.80 23.31 14.78
N MET A 68 -14.84 24.32 13.91
CA MET A 68 -13.64 25.03 13.47
C MET A 68 -13.00 25.82 14.62
N ALA A 69 -13.80 26.44 15.50
CA ALA A 69 -13.31 27.07 16.73
C ALA A 69 -12.58 26.06 17.61
N PHE A 70 -13.19 24.90 17.84
CA PHE A 70 -12.61 23.81 18.61
C PHE A 70 -11.29 23.32 17.98
N ALA A 71 -11.28 23.06 16.67
CA ALA A 71 -10.11 22.60 15.93
C ALA A 71 -8.97 23.65 15.90
N TRP A 72 -9.30 24.94 15.95
CA TRP A 72 -8.36 26.04 16.09
C TRP A 72 -7.73 26.08 17.48
N LEU A 73 -8.57 26.09 18.53
CA LEU A 73 -8.15 26.17 19.92
C LEU A 73 -7.26 25.00 20.32
N THR A 74 -7.72 23.77 20.02
CA THR A 74 -6.94 22.55 20.25
C THR A 74 -5.65 22.51 19.43
N GLY A 75 -5.57 23.29 18.34
CA GLY A 75 -4.36 23.44 17.55
C GLY A 75 -3.28 24.32 18.14
N ARG A 76 -3.61 25.11 19.17
CA ARG A 76 -2.66 25.97 19.88
C ARG A 76 -2.14 25.32 21.17
N TRP A 77 -2.73 24.21 21.59
CA TRP A 77 -2.24 23.47 22.74
C TRP A 77 -0.86 22.87 22.44
N ASP A 78 -0.02 22.87 23.47
CA ASP A 78 1.24 22.13 23.46
C ASP A 78 0.93 20.62 23.31
N PRO A 79 1.46 19.93 22.28
CA PRO A 79 1.27 18.50 22.10
C PRO A 79 1.66 17.66 23.34
N ALA A 80 2.60 18.15 24.15
CA ALA A 80 3.00 17.49 25.40
C ALA A 80 1.88 17.45 26.44
N ARG A 81 0.95 18.41 26.41
CA ARG A 81 -0.20 18.48 27.34
C ARG A 81 -1.38 17.62 26.92
N ILE A 82 -1.44 17.21 25.65
CA ILE A 82 -2.50 16.32 25.16
C ILE A 82 -2.12 14.88 25.53
N PRO A 83 -2.99 14.16 26.27
CA PRO A 83 -2.77 12.74 26.58
C PRO A 83 -2.45 11.94 25.31
N PRO A 84 -1.43 11.04 25.35
CA PRO A 84 -0.97 10.33 24.16
C PRO A 84 -2.10 9.62 23.38
N ASP A 85 -3.03 8.99 24.09
CA ASP A 85 -4.19 8.27 23.54
C ASP A 85 -5.20 9.16 22.81
N LEU A 86 -5.18 10.48 23.05
CA LEU A 86 -6.09 11.45 22.43
C LEU A 86 -5.45 12.18 21.24
N ARG A 87 -4.15 12.02 21.01
CA ARG A 87 -3.42 12.76 19.95
C ARG A 87 -3.87 12.35 18.55
N ALA A 88 -3.92 11.06 18.24
CA ALA A 88 -4.37 10.59 16.93
C ALA A 88 -5.86 10.88 16.66
N PRO A 89 -6.82 10.63 17.57
CA PRO A 89 -8.21 11.04 17.36
C PRO A 89 -8.35 12.54 17.11
N LEU A 90 -7.62 13.37 17.86
CA LEU A 90 -7.65 14.83 17.70
C LEU A 90 -7.04 15.26 16.37
N ALA A 91 -5.92 14.68 15.95
CA ALA A 91 -5.32 14.93 14.64
C ALA A 91 -6.29 14.56 13.50
N ARG A 92 -6.98 13.41 13.62
CA ARG A 92 -8.03 13.00 12.68
C ARG A 92 -9.17 14.01 12.63
N LEU A 93 -9.72 14.39 13.78
CA LEU A 93 -10.83 15.34 13.87
C LEU A 93 -10.47 16.69 13.23
N ARG A 94 -9.32 17.25 13.59
CA ARG A 94 -8.82 18.51 13.01
C ARG A 94 -8.63 18.40 11.50
N PHE A 95 -8.07 17.30 11.01
CA PHE A 95 -7.93 17.05 9.59
C PHE A 95 -9.28 17.04 8.87
N LEU A 96 -10.26 16.32 9.41
CA LEU A 96 -11.59 16.26 8.81
C LEU A 96 -12.25 17.65 8.77
N ILE A 97 -12.27 18.38 9.88
CA ILE A 97 -12.85 19.73 9.98
C ILE A 97 -12.17 20.70 8.99
N TRP A 98 -10.84 20.81 9.03
CA TRP A 98 -10.14 21.80 8.21
C TRP A 98 -10.13 21.46 6.72
N THR A 99 -10.26 20.18 6.36
CA THR A 99 -10.34 19.79 4.94
C THR A 99 -11.75 19.83 4.37
N PHE A 100 -12.77 20.01 5.21
CA PHE A 100 -14.17 20.06 4.77
C PHE A 100 -14.42 21.10 3.66
N PRO A 101 -13.99 22.38 3.77
CA PRO A 101 -14.22 23.39 2.73
C PRO A 101 -13.62 22.99 1.37
N ALA A 102 -12.41 22.42 1.37
CA ALA A 102 -11.74 21.96 0.16
C ALA A 102 -12.43 20.76 -0.50
N ARG A 103 -13.30 20.04 0.22
CA ARG A 103 -14.05 18.87 -0.26
C ARG A 103 -15.43 19.24 -0.81
N THR A 104 -16.03 20.29 -0.27
CA THR A 104 -17.33 20.81 -0.74
C THR A 104 -17.16 21.80 -1.88
N GLY A 105 -15.96 22.34 -2.07
CA GLY A 105 -15.68 23.44 -2.99
C GLY A 105 -16.10 24.79 -2.38
N PRO A 106 -15.93 25.89 -3.14
CA PRO A 106 -16.41 27.22 -2.74
C PRO A 106 -17.94 27.17 -2.70
N ALA A 107 -18.50 26.84 -1.54
CA ALA A 107 -19.93 26.94 -1.33
C ALA A 107 -20.30 28.43 -1.39
N THR A 108 -21.33 28.75 -2.14
CA THR A 108 -21.77 30.10 -2.55
C THR A 108 -22.38 30.95 -1.42
N GLY A 109 -21.93 30.76 -0.18
CA GLY A 109 -22.26 31.62 0.95
C GLY A 109 -21.04 31.73 1.85
N GLU A 110 -20.81 32.91 2.41
CA GLU A 110 -19.67 33.23 3.28
C GLU A 110 -19.85 32.96 4.80
N PRO A 111 -20.82 32.16 5.33
CA PRO A 111 -21.18 32.21 6.75
C PRO A 111 -20.13 31.60 7.71
N HIS A 112 -18.90 31.35 7.27
CA HIS A 112 -17.82 30.75 8.08
C HIS A 112 -16.56 31.60 8.16
N ARG A 113 -16.58 32.84 7.65
CA ARG A 113 -15.39 33.70 7.69
C ARG A 113 -15.12 34.30 9.05
N VAL A 114 -16.11 34.42 9.93
CA VAL A 114 -15.87 34.95 11.29
C VAL A 114 -16.36 33.94 12.31
N ILE A 115 -15.45 33.48 13.15
CA ILE A 115 -15.74 32.60 14.28
C ILE A 115 -15.55 33.39 15.56
N GLU A 116 -16.55 33.40 16.44
CA GLU A 116 -16.42 33.96 17.78
C GLU A 116 -15.84 32.90 18.73
N LEU A 117 -14.77 33.25 19.42
CA LEU A 117 -14.09 32.43 20.40
C LEU A 117 -14.65 32.69 21.82
N PRO A 118 -14.46 31.77 22.78
CA PRO A 118 -15.00 31.93 24.14
C PRO A 118 -14.50 33.15 24.91
N ASP A 119 -13.35 33.69 24.51
CA ASP A 119 -12.73 34.89 25.07
C ASP A 119 -13.23 36.19 24.42
N GLY A 120 -14.25 36.10 23.55
CA GLY A 120 -14.79 37.22 22.79
C GLY A 120 -13.95 37.62 21.58
N GLN A 121 -12.84 36.93 21.30
CA GLN A 121 -12.06 37.19 20.10
C GLN A 121 -12.79 36.73 18.85
N ARG A 122 -12.72 37.54 17.79
CA ARG A 122 -13.22 37.20 16.46
C ARG A 122 -12.07 36.68 15.61
N LEU A 123 -12.15 35.42 15.20
CA LEU A 123 -11.21 34.80 14.28
C LEU A 123 -11.72 34.94 12.86
N ASP A 124 -11.05 35.78 12.07
CA ASP A 124 -11.27 35.88 10.62
C ASP A 124 -10.57 34.71 9.89
N LEU A 125 -11.33 33.91 9.17
CA LEU A 125 -10.92 32.76 8.40
C LEU A 125 -10.86 33.12 6.93
N THR A 126 -9.73 33.73 6.54
CA THR A 126 -9.39 33.89 5.13
C THR A 126 -9.17 32.52 4.46
N ASP A 127 -9.41 32.44 3.16
CA ASP A 127 -9.18 31.21 2.38
C ASP A 127 -7.75 30.69 2.57
N HIS A 128 -6.76 31.60 2.60
CA HIS A 128 -5.37 31.26 2.88
C HIS A 128 -5.16 30.63 4.26
N ARG A 129 -5.85 31.13 5.30
CA ARG A 129 -5.75 30.59 6.66
C ARG A 129 -6.40 29.20 6.72
N ILE A 130 -7.55 29.00 6.08
CA ILE A 130 -8.21 27.70 5.98
C ILE A 130 -7.28 26.70 5.28
N ASP A 131 -6.72 27.08 4.13
CA ASP A 131 -5.79 26.22 3.37
C ASP A 131 -4.53 25.87 4.16
N SER A 132 -3.98 26.82 4.90
CA SER A 132 -2.81 26.61 5.76
C SER A 132 -3.11 25.63 6.90
N GLN A 133 -4.24 25.81 7.58
CA GLN A 133 -4.68 24.90 8.64
C GLN A 133 -5.01 23.50 8.11
N ALA A 134 -5.65 23.41 6.95
CA ALA A 134 -5.94 22.15 6.28
C ALA A 134 -4.67 21.37 5.91
N GLN A 135 -3.64 22.07 5.41
CA GLN A 135 -2.34 21.46 5.12
C GLN A 135 -1.64 20.97 6.39
N SER A 136 -1.61 21.80 7.44
CA SER A 136 -1.02 21.44 8.73
C SER A 136 -1.72 20.23 9.36
N ALA A 137 -3.06 20.24 9.41
CA ALA A 137 -3.85 19.15 9.97
C ALA A 137 -3.70 17.86 9.16
N ARG A 138 -3.63 17.94 7.82
CA ARG A 138 -3.34 16.78 6.97
C ARG A 138 -1.97 16.17 7.25
N GLN A 139 -0.95 17.00 7.47
CA GLN A 139 0.39 16.53 7.80
C GLN A 139 0.42 15.86 9.18
N GLN A 140 -0.25 16.43 10.18
CA GLN A 140 -0.38 15.85 11.52
C GLN A 140 -1.10 14.50 11.48
N TRP A 141 -2.18 14.40 10.70
CA TRP A 141 -2.91 13.14 10.55
C TRP A 141 -2.07 12.07 9.83
N LEU A 142 -1.33 12.44 8.78
CA LEU A 142 -0.40 11.53 8.12
C LEU A 142 0.72 11.05 9.05
N GLN A 143 1.21 11.91 9.95
CA GLN A 143 2.19 11.53 10.98
C GLN A 143 1.59 10.53 11.97
N ALA A 144 0.38 10.76 12.46
CA ALA A 144 -0.32 9.82 13.34
C ALA A 144 -0.51 8.46 12.64
N LEU A 145 -1.03 8.44 11.41
CA LEU A 145 -1.17 7.21 10.60
C LEU A 145 0.17 6.53 10.29
N THR A 146 1.28 7.26 10.32
CA THR A 146 2.63 6.72 10.12
C THR A 146 3.16 6.03 11.37
N ALA A 147 2.79 6.53 12.55
CA ALA A 147 3.14 5.99 13.85
C ALA A 147 1.98 5.16 14.46
N TRP A 148 1.16 4.53 13.61
CA TRP A 148 -0.06 3.85 14.05
C TRP A 148 0.23 2.66 14.97
N GLU A 149 1.39 2.01 14.81
CA GLU A 149 1.83 0.87 15.64
C GLU A 149 2.13 1.31 17.08
N ASP A 150 2.58 2.56 17.25
CA ASP A 150 2.90 3.16 18.55
C ASP A 150 1.68 3.82 19.22
N ASP A 151 0.57 3.98 18.48
CA ASP A 151 -0.65 4.64 18.97
C ASP A 151 -1.72 3.59 19.29
N PRO A 152 -2.12 3.41 20.56
CA PRO A 152 -3.02 2.34 20.96
C PRO A 152 -4.42 2.47 20.33
N TRP A 153 -4.88 3.70 20.06
CA TRP A 153 -6.18 3.93 19.44
C TRP A 153 -6.15 3.56 17.96
N LEU A 154 -5.10 3.93 17.22
CA LEU A 154 -4.93 3.55 15.82
C LEU A 154 -4.68 2.05 15.65
N ALA A 155 -3.87 1.45 16.53
CA ALA A 155 -3.64 0.01 16.55
C ALA A 155 -4.94 -0.75 16.79
N ALA A 156 -5.73 -0.35 17.79
CA ALA A 156 -7.07 -0.92 18.04
C ALA A 156 -7.99 -0.72 16.84
N ARG A 157 -8.06 0.49 16.27
CA ARG A 157 -8.88 0.79 15.09
C ARG A 157 -8.50 -0.06 13.88
N GLN A 158 -7.21 -0.34 13.69
CA GLN A 158 -6.74 -1.23 12.62
C GLN A 158 -7.20 -2.67 12.82
N ILE A 159 -7.21 -3.16 14.06
CA ILE A 159 -7.63 -4.51 14.42
C ILE A 159 -9.15 -4.64 14.33
N ASP A 160 -9.89 -3.68 14.89
CA ASP A 160 -11.34 -3.73 15.06
C ASP A 160 -12.11 -3.35 13.78
N ASP A 161 -11.67 -2.29 13.08
CA ASP A 161 -12.24 -1.85 11.79
C ASP A 161 -11.12 -1.52 10.78
N PRO A 162 -10.49 -2.54 10.17
CA PRO A 162 -9.46 -2.32 9.16
C PRO A 162 -9.98 -1.52 7.96
N ALA A 163 -11.30 -1.54 7.68
CA ALA A 163 -11.88 -0.74 6.61
C ALA A 163 -11.95 0.75 6.97
N ALA A 164 -12.18 1.10 8.23
CA ALA A 164 -12.07 2.48 8.71
C ALA A 164 -10.67 3.04 8.53
N PHE A 165 -9.64 2.28 8.92
CA PHE A 165 -8.25 2.70 8.73
C PHE A 165 -7.92 2.93 7.25
N GLU A 166 -8.37 2.03 6.36
CA GLU A 166 -8.23 2.20 4.91
C GLU A 166 -8.97 3.44 4.39
N ARG A 167 -10.18 3.71 4.91
CA ARG A 167 -10.92 4.94 4.58
C ARG A 167 -10.12 6.18 5.01
N ASP A 168 -9.50 6.16 6.18
CA ASP A 168 -8.71 7.28 6.70
C ASP A 168 -7.46 7.55 5.84
N LEU A 169 -6.79 6.50 5.33
CA LEU A 169 -5.73 6.64 4.32
C LEU A 169 -6.25 7.23 3.01
N ARG A 170 -7.45 6.83 2.55
CA ARG A 170 -8.05 7.41 1.34
C ARG A 170 -8.44 8.86 1.53
N TRP A 171 -8.97 9.22 2.70
CA TRP A 171 -9.33 10.61 3.04
C TRP A 171 -8.13 11.56 2.91
N LEU A 172 -6.90 11.08 3.16
CA LEU A 172 -5.68 11.86 2.93
C LEU A 172 -5.47 12.26 1.48
N VAL A 173 -5.99 11.54 0.48
CA VAL A 173 -5.65 11.76 -0.94
C VAL A 173 -6.87 12.10 -1.79
N GLU A 174 -8.03 11.56 -1.44
CA GLU A 174 -9.29 11.73 -2.15
C GLU A 174 -10.17 12.76 -1.43
N ALA A 175 -10.93 13.54 -2.21
CA ALA A 175 -11.92 14.46 -1.67
C ALA A 175 -13.07 13.71 -0.98
N TRP A 176 -13.49 12.57 -1.53
CA TRP A 176 -14.58 11.73 -1.02
C TRP A 176 -14.29 10.25 -1.32
N PRO A 177 -13.78 9.46 -0.35
CA PRO A 177 -13.29 8.09 -0.59
C PRO A 177 -14.35 6.97 -0.52
N ALA A 178 -15.61 7.31 -0.23
CA ALA A 178 -16.72 6.37 -0.12
C ALA A 178 -17.62 6.40 -1.38
N PRO A 179 -18.26 5.28 -1.75
CA PRO A 179 -19.13 5.22 -2.91
C PRO A 179 -20.47 5.91 -2.62
N ARG A 180 -20.87 6.76 -3.57
CA ARG A 180 -22.26 7.11 -3.94
C ARG A 180 -23.25 7.17 -2.77
N ILE A 181 -23.10 8.17 -1.91
CA ILE A 181 -24.28 8.70 -1.22
C ILE A 181 -24.79 9.80 -2.12
N ALA A 182 -25.71 9.45 -3.01
CA ALA A 182 -26.51 10.45 -3.71
C ALA A 182 -27.34 11.19 -2.63
N PRO A 183 -27.40 12.52 -2.62
CA PRO A 183 -27.07 13.46 -3.69
C PRO A 183 -25.81 14.31 -3.40
N LEU A 184 -24.74 13.72 -2.84
CA LEU A 184 -23.52 14.47 -2.58
C LEU A 184 -22.87 14.91 -3.92
N PRO A 185 -22.34 16.15 -4.01
CA PRO A 185 -21.77 16.70 -5.23
C PRO A 185 -20.61 15.85 -5.75
N ARG A 186 -20.56 15.69 -7.07
CA ARG A 186 -19.60 14.87 -7.83
C ARG A 186 -18.17 15.44 -7.83
N GLN A 187 -17.66 16.00 -6.74
CA GLN A 187 -16.21 16.20 -6.62
C GLN A 187 -15.52 14.86 -6.36
N THR A 188 -15.64 13.95 -7.33
CA THR A 188 -14.82 12.76 -7.42
C THR A 188 -13.44 13.22 -7.88
N GLY A 189 -12.44 13.08 -7.04
CA GLY A 189 -11.09 13.48 -7.41
C GLY A 189 -10.14 13.63 -6.23
N ARG A 190 -8.98 14.19 -6.57
CA ARG A 190 -7.90 14.47 -5.63
C ARG A 190 -8.29 15.58 -4.66
N LEU A 191 -7.97 15.39 -3.38
CA LEU A 191 -7.98 16.47 -2.40
C LEU A 191 -6.87 17.48 -2.75
N ARG A 192 -7.28 18.64 -3.28
CA ARG A 192 -6.38 19.73 -3.67
C ARG A 192 -6.16 20.64 -2.48
N LEU A 193 -5.05 20.45 -1.79
CA LEU A 193 -4.62 21.29 -0.67
C LEU A 193 -3.15 21.66 -0.89
N GLY A 194 -2.88 22.97 -0.93
CA GLY A 194 -1.53 23.49 -1.10
C GLY A 194 -0.85 23.13 -2.43
N PRO A 195 0.47 23.34 -2.51
CA PRO A 195 1.25 23.13 -3.73
C PRO A 195 1.19 21.69 -4.25
N VAL A 196 1.24 21.53 -5.57
CA VAL A 196 1.22 20.22 -6.24
C VAL A 196 2.32 19.27 -5.73
N ALA A 197 3.49 19.82 -5.36
CA ALA A 197 4.60 19.04 -4.80
C ALA A 197 4.24 18.40 -3.44
N ALA A 198 3.64 19.16 -2.52
CA ALA A 198 3.20 18.65 -1.22
C ALA A 198 2.12 17.56 -1.38
N GLN A 199 1.17 17.77 -2.29
CA GLN A 199 0.16 16.76 -2.59
C GLN A 199 0.77 15.47 -3.15
N ARG A 200 1.82 15.56 -3.99
CA ARG A 200 2.53 14.39 -4.55
C ARG A 200 3.30 13.64 -3.47
N ARG A 201 3.90 14.36 -2.52
CA ARG A 201 4.58 13.77 -1.37
C ARG A 201 3.60 12.95 -0.52
N ILE A 202 2.48 13.54 -0.11
CA ILE A 202 1.46 12.85 0.69
C ILE A 202 0.88 11.64 -0.04
N ALA A 203 0.62 11.76 -1.34
CA ALA A 203 0.17 10.63 -2.15
C ALA A 203 1.20 9.49 -2.18
N GLY A 204 2.49 9.81 -2.25
CA GLY A 204 3.58 8.83 -2.19
C GLY A 204 3.69 8.16 -0.83
N GLU A 205 3.61 8.92 0.26
CA GLU A 205 3.65 8.39 1.63
C GLU A 205 2.42 7.50 1.91
N ALA A 206 1.22 7.92 1.47
CA ALA A 206 0.02 7.08 1.57
C ALA A 206 0.12 5.80 0.71
N ALA A 207 0.68 5.91 -0.50
CA ALA A 207 0.92 4.76 -1.38
C ALA A 207 1.81 3.70 -0.70
N GLU A 208 2.87 4.13 -0.04
CA GLU A 208 3.78 3.26 0.70
C GLU A 208 3.04 2.49 1.80
N ARG A 209 2.16 3.14 2.56
CA ARG A 209 1.36 2.46 3.61
C ARG A 209 0.39 1.44 3.04
N TRP A 210 -0.22 1.74 1.89
CA TRP A 210 -1.04 0.75 1.21
C TRP A 210 -0.22 -0.43 0.71
N LEU A 211 0.96 -0.18 0.15
CA LEU A 211 1.85 -1.24 -0.28
C LEU A 211 2.26 -2.10 0.90
N GLU A 212 2.67 -1.52 2.02
CA GLU A 212 3.03 -2.27 3.23
C GLU A 212 1.94 -3.26 3.65
N ARG A 213 0.68 -2.89 3.46
CA ARG A 213 -0.50 -3.72 3.75
C ARG A 213 -0.90 -4.67 2.61
N GLY A 214 -0.08 -4.81 1.57
CA GLY A 214 -0.36 -5.62 0.38
C GLY A 214 -1.44 -5.06 -0.55
N SER A 215 -1.77 -3.77 -0.44
CA SER A 215 -2.84 -3.11 -1.19
C SER A 215 -2.31 -2.32 -2.40
N VAL A 216 -1.91 -3.03 -3.46
CA VAL A 216 -1.44 -2.42 -4.72
C VAL A 216 -2.50 -1.48 -5.33
N THR A 217 -3.77 -1.84 -5.20
CA THR A 217 -4.90 -1.04 -5.70
C THR A 217 -5.11 0.26 -4.93
N GLY A 218 -4.94 0.21 -3.60
CA GLY A 218 -4.93 1.39 -2.74
C GLY A 218 -3.79 2.33 -3.12
N ALA A 219 -2.57 1.78 -3.28
CA ALA A 219 -1.40 2.55 -3.65
C ALA A 219 -1.54 3.26 -5.01
N ALA A 220 -2.09 2.57 -6.01
CA ALA A 220 -2.34 3.19 -7.31
C ALA A 220 -3.44 4.24 -7.26
N THR A 221 -4.45 4.03 -6.42
CA THR A 221 -5.50 5.02 -6.17
C THR A 221 -4.92 6.28 -5.52
N ALA A 222 -3.96 6.14 -4.60
CA ALA A 222 -3.21 7.26 -4.03
C ALA A 222 -2.48 8.10 -5.08
N LEU A 223 -1.78 7.43 -5.99
CA LEU A 223 -0.87 8.08 -6.92
C LEU A 223 -1.60 8.67 -8.12
N ALA A 224 -2.74 8.10 -8.48
CA ALA A 224 -3.56 8.51 -9.61
C ALA A 224 -5.07 8.51 -9.25
N PRO A 225 -5.51 9.33 -8.29
CA PRO A 225 -6.91 9.38 -7.87
C PRO A 225 -7.79 9.88 -9.03
N GLY A 226 -8.86 9.14 -9.33
CA GLY A 226 -9.80 9.44 -10.41
C GLY A 226 -9.26 9.19 -11.84
N ASN A 227 -8.02 8.72 -12.02
CA ASN A 227 -7.49 8.43 -13.36
C ASN A 227 -7.92 7.03 -13.82
N PRO A 228 -8.73 6.88 -14.88
CA PRO A 228 -9.14 5.57 -15.38
C PRO A 228 -7.96 4.73 -15.92
N TRP A 229 -6.91 5.38 -16.45
CA TRP A 229 -5.74 4.71 -17.01
C TRP A 229 -4.84 4.05 -15.97
N ARG A 230 -5.08 4.26 -14.67
CA ARG A 230 -4.29 3.61 -13.61
C ARG A 230 -4.41 2.08 -13.64
N TRP A 231 -5.58 1.56 -13.98
CA TRP A 231 -5.84 0.13 -14.03
C TRP A 231 -5.11 -0.58 -15.17
N PRO A 232 -5.21 -0.12 -16.44
CA PRO A 232 -4.44 -0.72 -17.51
C PRO A 232 -2.93 -0.59 -17.28
N LEU A 233 -2.45 0.51 -16.69
CA LEU A 233 -1.03 0.64 -16.34
C LEU A 233 -0.57 -0.38 -15.28
N LEU A 234 -1.38 -0.61 -14.25
CA LEU A 234 -1.10 -1.65 -13.25
C LEU A 234 -1.22 -3.07 -13.82
N ALA A 235 -2.15 -3.28 -14.75
CA ALA A 235 -2.40 -4.58 -15.34
C ALA A 235 -1.42 -4.92 -16.48
N ALA A 236 -0.77 -3.92 -17.10
CA ALA A 236 0.09 -4.13 -18.26
C ALA A 236 1.21 -5.15 -17.99
N TYR A 237 2.01 -4.94 -16.92
CA TYR A 237 3.06 -5.88 -16.56
C TYR A 237 2.54 -7.30 -16.26
N PRO A 238 1.57 -7.51 -15.34
CA PRO A 238 1.13 -8.87 -15.04
C PRO A 238 0.47 -9.56 -16.24
N LEU A 239 -0.21 -8.83 -17.12
CA LEU A 239 -0.76 -9.41 -18.36
C LEU A 239 0.34 -9.85 -19.32
N LEU A 240 1.37 -9.01 -19.53
CA LEU A 240 2.51 -9.37 -20.37
C LEU A 240 3.27 -10.56 -19.78
N ALA A 241 3.56 -10.54 -18.48
CA ALA A 241 4.22 -11.64 -17.78
C ALA A 241 3.40 -12.94 -17.83
N ALA A 242 2.08 -12.86 -17.69
CA ALA A 242 1.19 -14.01 -17.83
C ALA A 242 1.19 -14.57 -19.27
N GLY A 243 1.22 -13.69 -20.28
CA GLY A 243 1.37 -14.09 -21.68
C GLY A 243 2.69 -14.83 -21.94
N VAL A 244 3.80 -14.30 -21.42
CA VAL A 244 5.13 -14.96 -21.47
C VAL A 244 5.09 -16.32 -20.76
N THR A 245 4.45 -16.39 -19.60
CA THR A 245 4.28 -17.62 -18.83
C THR A 245 3.51 -18.66 -19.65
N ALA A 246 2.36 -18.29 -20.23
CA ALA A 246 1.55 -19.17 -21.06
C ALA A 246 2.34 -19.69 -22.28
N LEU A 247 3.11 -18.83 -22.96
CA LEU A 247 3.96 -19.23 -24.08
C LEU A 247 5.02 -20.27 -23.67
N ALA A 248 5.62 -20.12 -22.47
CA ALA A 248 6.62 -21.05 -21.96
C ALA A 248 6.06 -22.46 -21.71
N PHE A 249 4.78 -22.58 -21.33
CA PHE A 249 4.13 -23.86 -21.02
C PHE A 249 3.38 -24.51 -22.19
N THR A 250 3.20 -23.82 -23.33
CA THR A 250 2.38 -24.28 -24.48
C THR A 250 3.21 -24.72 -25.71
N GLY A 251 4.50 -25.01 -25.53
CA GLY A 251 5.38 -25.46 -26.63
C GLY A 251 6.01 -24.35 -27.47
N HIS A 252 5.77 -23.07 -27.12
CA HIS A 252 6.36 -21.90 -27.78
C HIS A 252 7.52 -21.30 -26.97
N ALA A 253 8.25 -22.15 -26.26
CA ALA A 253 9.21 -21.71 -25.25
C ALA A 253 10.39 -20.92 -25.85
N GLY A 254 10.74 -21.18 -27.12
CA GLY A 254 11.68 -20.36 -27.89
C GLY A 254 11.24 -18.91 -28.13
N ILE A 255 9.93 -18.63 -28.23
CA ILE A 255 9.38 -17.26 -28.29
C ILE A 255 9.34 -16.67 -26.87
N ALA A 256 8.93 -17.48 -25.88
CA ALA A 256 8.80 -17.06 -24.49
C ALA A 256 10.10 -16.45 -23.94
N ARG A 257 11.28 -16.99 -24.27
CA ARG A 257 12.56 -16.45 -23.80
C ARG A 257 12.83 -15.02 -24.24
N TRP A 258 12.57 -14.69 -25.51
CA TRP A 258 12.77 -13.34 -26.03
C TRP A 258 11.72 -12.38 -25.50
N ALA A 259 10.47 -12.85 -25.38
CA ALA A 259 9.40 -12.09 -24.77
C ALA A 259 9.69 -11.79 -23.28
N ALA A 260 10.28 -12.73 -22.53
CA ALA A 260 10.70 -12.51 -21.15
C ALA A 260 11.74 -11.38 -21.04
N VAL A 261 12.76 -11.37 -21.91
CA VAL A 261 13.76 -10.30 -21.97
C VAL A 261 13.11 -8.96 -22.29
N ALA A 262 12.20 -8.92 -23.28
CA ALA A 262 11.48 -7.70 -23.64
C ALA A 262 10.63 -7.17 -22.47
N VAL A 263 9.95 -8.05 -21.72
CA VAL A 263 9.15 -7.69 -20.54
C VAL A 263 10.04 -7.15 -19.41
N LEU A 264 11.20 -7.76 -19.15
CA LEU A 264 12.16 -7.24 -18.16
C LEU A 264 12.73 -5.88 -18.58
N ALA A 265 13.17 -5.75 -19.83
CA ALA A 265 13.71 -4.50 -20.36
C ALA A 265 12.67 -3.37 -20.33
N LEU A 266 11.43 -3.67 -20.73
CA LEU A 266 10.31 -2.72 -20.63
C LEU A 266 10.02 -2.35 -19.18
N GLY A 267 9.99 -3.32 -18.27
CA GLY A 267 9.81 -3.09 -16.84
C GLY A 267 10.88 -2.17 -16.27
N LEU A 268 12.17 -2.49 -16.49
CA LEU A 268 13.30 -1.67 -16.05
C LEU A 268 13.26 -0.26 -16.64
N THR A 269 13.03 -0.14 -17.95
CA THR A 269 12.92 1.15 -18.63
C THR A 269 11.74 1.96 -18.08
N ALA A 270 10.58 1.32 -17.89
CA ALA A 270 9.42 1.95 -17.28
C ALA A 270 9.73 2.42 -15.85
N THR A 271 10.45 1.64 -15.04
CA THR A 271 10.84 2.08 -13.69
C THR A 271 11.83 3.25 -13.70
N ALA A 272 12.78 3.26 -14.64
CA ALA A 272 13.79 4.31 -14.76
C ALA A 272 13.21 5.64 -15.28
N LEU A 273 12.25 5.57 -16.19
CA LEU A 273 11.58 6.73 -16.78
C LEU A 273 10.35 7.18 -16.00
N ALA A 274 9.79 6.31 -15.15
CA ALA A 274 8.63 6.66 -14.34
C ALA A 274 8.96 7.82 -13.40
N PRO A 275 8.06 8.81 -13.26
CA PRO A 275 8.16 9.79 -12.20
C PRO A 275 8.35 9.08 -10.85
N ILE A 276 9.30 9.55 -10.02
CA ILE A 276 9.71 8.98 -8.71
C ILE A 276 8.52 8.56 -7.83
N ARG A 277 7.37 9.23 -7.97
CA ARG A 277 6.15 8.90 -7.23
C ARG A 277 5.52 7.55 -7.59
N TYR A 278 5.75 7.01 -8.79
CA TYR A 278 5.20 5.73 -9.24
C TYR A 278 6.17 4.56 -9.06
N THR A 279 7.44 4.83 -8.79
CA THR A 279 8.46 3.80 -8.50
C THR A 279 8.01 2.79 -7.44
N PRO A 280 7.24 3.15 -6.38
CA PRO A 280 6.72 2.15 -5.45
C PRO A 280 5.79 1.11 -6.08
N LEU A 281 5.00 1.47 -7.10
CA LEU A 281 4.10 0.52 -7.78
C LEU A 281 4.85 -0.53 -8.61
N ALA A 282 6.11 -0.26 -8.95
CA ALA A 282 6.95 -1.24 -9.64
C ALA A 282 7.44 -2.36 -8.72
N LEU A 283 7.22 -2.24 -7.40
CA LEU A 283 7.56 -3.26 -6.40
C LEU A 283 8.97 -3.85 -6.59
N PRO A 284 10.03 -3.04 -6.81
CA PRO A 284 11.32 -3.53 -7.30
C PRO A 284 12.04 -4.46 -6.29
N ARG A 285 11.58 -4.50 -5.04
CA ARG A 285 12.03 -5.46 -4.02
C ARG A 285 11.76 -6.91 -4.42
N ILE A 286 10.59 -7.16 -5.02
CA ILE A 286 10.18 -8.51 -5.43
C ILE A 286 11.16 -9.10 -6.46
N PRO A 287 11.41 -8.46 -7.62
CA PRO A 287 12.35 -9.00 -8.59
C PRO A 287 13.81 -9.00 -8.08
N ALA A 288 14.20 -8.02 -7.25
CA ALA A 288 15.55 -8.01 -6.68
C ALA A 288 15.79 -9.19 -5.72
N ALA A 289 14.87 -9.43 -4.79
CA ALA A 289 14.97 -10.54 -3.84
C ALA A 289 14.85 -11.89 -4.54
N ALA A 290 13.98 -11.99 -5.55
CA ALA A 290 13.88 -13.14 -6.43
C ALA A 290 15.21 -13.44 -7.16
N ALA A 291 15.86 -12.41 -7.71
CA ALA A 291 17.14 -12.56 -8.40
C ALA A 291 18.25 -13.09 -7.48
N VAL A 292 18.27 -12.67 -6.20
CA VAL A 292 19.19 -13.24 -5.20
C VAL A 292 18.93 -14.72 -4.98
N GLY A 293 17.65 -15.12 -4.82
CA GLY A 293 17.29 -16.52 -4.70
C GLY A 293 17.70 -17.36 -5.91
N LEU A 294 17.56 -16.82 -7.12
CA LEU A 294 18.05 -17.47 -8.35
C LEU A 294 19.57 -17.59 -8.37
N ALA A 295 20.31 -16.53 -8.00
CA ALA A 295 21.76 -16.58 -7.93
C ALA A 295 22.24 -17.66 -6.96
N LEU A 296 21.63 -17.77 -5.78
CA LEU A 296 21.90 -18.83 -4.80
C LEU A 296 21.59 -20.23 -5.33
N LEU A 297 20.55 -20.37 -6.16
CA LEU A 297 20.25 -21.65 -6.77
C LEU A 297 21.30 -22.04 -7.82
N LEU A 298 21.76 -21.08 -8.61
CA LEU A 298 22.78 -21.30 -9.64
C LEU A 298 24.17 -21.59 -9.08
N THR A 299 24.45 -21.24 -7.82
CA THR A 299 25.70 -21.68 -7.17
C THR A 299 25.67 -23.15 -6.77
N LEU A 300 24.50 -23.79 -6.73
CA LEU A 300 24.39 -25.24 -6.57
C LEU A 300 24.74 -25.94 -7.89
N THR A 301 25.31 -27.13 -7.77
CA THR A 301 25.68 -27.94 -8.94
C THR A 301 24.48 -28.15 -9.86
N THR A 302 24.70 -28.05 -11.16
CA THR A 302 23.65 -28.20 -12.20
C THR A 302 22.85 -29.48 -12.08
N ARG A 303 23.49 -30.56 -11.61
CA ARG A 303 22.88 -31.86 -11.34
C ARG A 303 21.67 -31.79 -10.40
N TRP A 304 21.69 -30.90 -9.41
CA TRP A 304 20.65 -30.85 -8.38
C TRP A 304 19.36 -30.26 -8.93
N TRP A 305 19.44 -29.11 -9.59
CA TRP A 305 18.26 -28.43 -10.10
C TRP A 305 17.78 -28.96 -11.47
N LEU A 306 18.60 -29.74 -12.18
CA LEU A 306 18.20 -30.50 -13.37
C LEU A 306 17.63 -31.90 -13.07
N ALA A 307 17.62 -32.33 -11.81
CA ALA A 307 17.07 -33.64 -11.46
C ALA A 307 15.57 -33.69 -11.75
N VAL A 308 15.11 -34.77 -12.40
CA VAL A 308 13.71 -34.94 -12.86
C VAL A 308 12.70 -34.87 -11.71
N ASN A 309 13.14 -35.19 -10.49
CA ASN A 309 12.36 -35.17 -9.26
C ASN A 309 12.57 -33.92 -8.39
N ALA A 310 13.25 -32.88 -8.87
CA ALA A 310 13.51 -31.67 -8.08
C ALA A 310 12.31 -30.69 -8.06
N TRP A 311 11.44 -30.70 -9.07
CA TRP A 311 10.30 -29.79 -9.17
C TRP A 311 9.29 -29.84 -8.00
N PRO A 312 9.02 -30.98 -7.31
CA PRO A 312 8.12 -31.02 -6.16
C PRO A 312 8.61 -30.11 -5.03
N LEU A 313 9.93 -29.91 -4.89
CA LEU A 313 10.47 -28.94 -3.93
C LEU A 313 10.05 -27.52 -4.28
N GLY A 314 10.11 -27.14 -5.57
CA GLY A 314 9.60 -25.85 -6.05
C GLY A 314 8.12 -25.65 -5.73
N ALA A 315 7.30 -26.65 -6.02
CA ALA A 315 5.87 -26.61 -5.71
C ALA A 315 5.60 -26.49 -4.20
N ALA A 316 6.32 -27.26 -3.37
CA ALA A 316 6.22 -27.19 -1.91
C ALA A 316 6.65 -25.82 -1.38
N LEU A 317 7.71 -25.23 -1.93
CA LEU A 317 8.19 -23.90 -1.60
C LEU A 317 7.19 -22.79 -1.99
N LEU A 318 6.51 -22.92 -3.14
CA LEU A 318 5.40 -22.02 -3.51
C LEU A 318 4.21 -22.14 -2.55
N ALA A 319 3.84 -23.37 -2.16
CA ALA A 319 2.79 -23.60 -1.19
C ALA A 319 3.15 -23.01 0.19
N ALA A 320 4.39 -23.22 0.65
CA ALA A 320 4.90 -22.64 1.88
C ALA A 320 4.93 -21.10 1.84
N SER A 321 5.40 -20.51 0.74
CA SER A 321 5.38 -19.07 0.48
C SER A 321 3.96 -18.49 0.56
N THR A 322 2.98 -19.22 -0.01
CA THR A 322 1.56 -18.85 0.04
C THR A 322 1.04 -18.87 1.48
N GLY A 323 1.33 -19.95 2.21
CA GLY A 323 0.95 -20.10 3.62
C GLY A 323 1.54 -18.98 4.48
N TYR A 324 2.83 -18.67 4.28
CA TYR A 324 3.51 -17.57 4.95
C TYR A 324 2.81 -16.22 4.68
N LEU A 325 2.58 -15.86 3.42
CA LEU A 325 1.91 -14.59 3.07
C LEU A 325 0.50 -14.48 3.65
N MET A 326 -0.22 -15.61 3.75
CA MET A 326 -1.54 -15.64 4.39
C MET A 326 -1.45 -15.41 5.89
N VAL A 327 -0.50 -16.05 6.57
CA VAL A 327 -0.26 -15.86 8.02
C VAL A 327 0.13 -14.42 8.30
N GLU A 328 1.07 -13.88 7.53
CA GLU A 328 1.53 -12.50 7.63
C GLU A 328 0.37 -11.51 7.47
N ALA A 329 -0.41 -11.64 6.38
CA ALA A 329 -1.55 -10.76 6.14
C ALA A 329 -2.61 -10.83 7.26
N ARG A 330 -2.76 -12.00 7.90
CA ARG A 330 -3.65 -12.20 9.05
C ARG A 330 -3.12 -11.55 10.32
N GLN A 331 -1.81 -11.61 10.57
CA GLN A 331 -1.16 -10.96 11.70
C GLN A 331 -1.28 -9.44 11.62
N HIS A 332 -1.30 -8.87 10.41
CA HIS A 332 -1.57 -7.44 10.18
C HIS A 332 -3.06 -7.01 10.32
N GLY A 333 -3.88 -7.81 11.00
CA GLY A 333 -5.28 -7.47 11.28
C GLY A 333 -6.23 -7.60 10.09
N SER A 334 -5.80 -8.22 8.97
CA SER A 334 -6.70 -8.41 7.83
C SER A 334 -7.73 -9.51 8.14
N GLY A 335 -9.01 -9.25 7.85
CA GLY A 335 -10.05 -10.29 7.84
C GLY A 335 -9.67 -11.45 6.89
N ARG A 336 -10.15 -12.67 7.16
CA ARG A 336 -9.69 -13.89 6.46
C ARG A 336 -9.72 -13.78 4.92
N LEU A 337 -10.84 -13.33 4.37
CA LEU A 337 -11.01 -13.12 2.92
C LEU A 337 -10.11 -12.00 2.37
N ALA A 338 -9.95 -10.90 3.10
CA ALA A 338 -9.07 -9.82 2.70
C ALA A 338 -7.59 -10.24 2.74
N ALA A 339 -7.19 -11.00 3.76
CA ALA A 339 -5.86 -11.58 3.90
C ALA A 339 -5.55 -12.54 2.75
N ALA A 340 -6.44 -13.49 2.48
CA ALA A 340 -6.30 -14.43 1.38
C ALA A 340 -6.19 -13.72 0.02
N ARG A 341 -7.04 -12.72 -0.23
CA ARG A 341 -6.99 -11.93 -1.47
C ARG A 341 -5.67 -11.16 -1.60
N ARG A 342 -5.19 -10.52 -0.52
CA ARG A 342 -3.92 -9.78 -0.51
C ARG A 342 -2.75 -10.72 -0.75
N ALA A 343 -2.69 -11.82 0.00
CA ALA A 343 -1.68 -12.86 -0.17
C ALA A 343 -1.68 -13.41 -1.60
N LEU A 344 -2.85 -13.69 -2.18
CA LEU A 344 -2.97 -14.17 -3.56
C LEU A 344 -2.47 -13.14 -4.58
N VAL A 345 -2.83 -11.86 -4.43
CA VAL A 345 -2.34 -10.80 -5.34
C VAL A 345 -0.82 -10.69 -5.28
N LEU A 346 -0.24 -10.71 -4.08
CA LEU A 346 1.21 -10.64 -3.89
C LEU A 346 1.91 -11.90 -4.40
N LEU A 347 1.34 -13.07 -4.15
CA LEU A 347 1.82 -14.34 -4.67
C LEU A 347 1.84 -14.34 -6.19
N VAL A 348 0.73 -13.96 -6.84
CA VAL A 348 0.64 -13.90 -8.31
C VAL A 348 1.67 -12.93 -8.87
N LEU A 349 1.79 -11.73 -8.31
CA LEU A 349 2.81 -10.78 -8.74
C LEU A 349 4.21 -11.34 -8.54
N GLY A 350 4.50 -11.94 -7.38
CA GLY A 350 5.77 -12.59 -7.08
C GLY A 350 6.11 -13.68 -8.09
N VAL A 351 5.19 -14.63 -8.28
CA VAL A 351 5.31 -15.74 -9.23
C VAL A 351 5.57 -15.23 -10.65
N LEU A 352 4.82 -14.24 -11.12
CA LEU A 352 5.02 -13.68 -12.46
C LEU A 352 6.41 -13.08 -12.64
N HIS A 353 6.91 -12.30 -11.66
CA HIS A 353 8.28 -11.78 -11.72
C HIS A 353 9.32 -12.90 -11.70
N THR A 354 9.15 -13.88 -10.81
CA THR A 354 10.09 -15.00 -10.68
C THR A 354 10.09 -15.91 -11.90
N VAL A 355 8.95 -16.11 -12.58
CA VAL A 355 8.86 -16.87 -13.82
C VAL A 355 9.59 -16.14 -14.94
N VAL A 356 9.33 -14.85 -15.13
CA VAL A 356 10.01 -14.05 -16.16
C VAL A 356 11.52 -14.06 -15.92
N LEU A 357 11.96 -13.86 -14.68
CA LEU A 357 13.37 -13.96 -14.31
C LEU A 357 13.93 -15.37 -14.55
N SER A 358 13.22 -16.42 -14.14
CA SER A 358 13.66 -17.81 -14.34
C SER A 358 13.81 -18.15 -15.81
N ILE A 359 12.88 -17.72 -16.67
CA ILE A 359 12.98 -17.90 -18.13
C ILE A 359 14.23 -17.21 -18.65
N THR A 360 14.44 -15.93 -18.33
CA THR A 360 15.61 -15.19 -18.80
C THR A 360 16.91 -15.82 -18.30
N THR A 361 16.96 -16.23 -17.04
CA THR A 361 18.10 -16.91 -16.45
C THR A 361 18.39 -18.23 -17.13
N LEU A 362 17.40 -19.10 -17.27
CA LEU A 362 17.56 -20.42 -17.90
C LEU A 362 17.87 -20.34 -19.41
N ALA A 363 17.35 -19.32 -20.11
CA ALA A 363 17.54 -19.19 -21.55
C ALA A 363 18.86 -18.52 -21.94
N PHE A 364 19.40 -17.65 -21.10
CA PHE A 364 20.56 -16.82 -21.48
C PHE A 364 21.73 -16.91 -20.50
N LEU A 365 21.47 -16.97 -19.19
CA LEU A 365 22.56 -17.01 -18.20
C LEU A 365 23.08 -18.44 -18.00
N VAL A 366 22.18 -19.41 -17.84
CA VAL A 366 22.54 -20.81 -17.58
C VAL A 366 23.44 -21.41 -18.67
N PRO A 367 23.16 -21.24 -19.98
CA PRO A 367 24.03 -21.80 -21.02
C PRO A 367 25.46 -21.27 -20.99
N VAL A 368 25.67 -20.08 -20.41
CA VAL A 368 26.96 -19.39 -20.38
C VAL A 368 27.69 -19.59 -19.05
N LEU A 369 26.95 -19.59 -17.93
CA LEU A 369 27.53 -19.52 -16.59
C LEU A 369 27.49 -20.83 -15.81
N ALA A 370 26.60 -21.76 -16.17
CA ALA A 370 26.42 -22.98 -15.42
C ALA A 370 27.43 -24.06 -15.84
N ASP A 371 27.83 -24.93 -14.90
CA ASP A 371 28.67 -26.08 -15.22
C ASP A 371 28.01 -26.95 -16.28
N HIS A 372 28.67 -27.05 -17.44
CA HIS A 372 28.16 -27.74 -18.63
C HIS A 372 26.87 -27.13 -19.22
N GLY A 373 26.66 -25.82 -19.04
CA GLY A 373 25.50 -25.09 -19.56
C GLY A 373 25.31 -25.22 -21.07
N GLN A 374 26.38 -25.41 -21.84
CA GLN A 374 26.30 -25.62 -23.30
C GLN A 374 25.43 -26.84 -23.67
N CYS A 375 25.31 -27.83 -22.79
CA CYS A 375 24.46 -29.01 -22.98
C CYS A 375 22.95 -28.68 -22.98
N LEU A 376 22.57 -27.47 -22.56
CA LEU A 376 21.17 -27.01 -22.45
C LEU A 376 20.78 -26.00 -23.55
N THR A 377 21.63 -25.75 -24.54
CA THR A 377 21.42 -24.70 -25.56
C THR A 377 20.11 -24.90 -26.37
N ASP A 378 19.77 -26.14 -26.71
CA ASP A 378 18.56 -26.49 -27.47
C ASP A 378 17.39 -26.95 -26.59
N TRP A 379 17.54 -26.88 -25.27
CA TRP A 379 16.54 -27.36 -24.32
C TRP A 379 15.18 -26.67 -24.49
N TRP A 380 15.19 -25.40 -24.89
CA TRP A 380 14.00 -24.58 -25.13
C TRP A 380 13.26 -24.87 -26.45
N GLN A 381 13.85 -25.67 -27.34
CA GLN A 381 13.22 -26.11 -28.59
C GLN A 381 12.38 -27.38 -28.40
N HIS A 382 12.53 -28.05 -27.25
CA HIS A 382 11.85 -29.29 -26.93
C HIS A 382 10.53 -29.03 -26.20
N ASN A 383 9.66 -30.05 -26.16
CA ASN A 383 8.41 -29.97 -25.43
C ASN A 383 8.69 -29.62 -23.95
N PRO A 384 8.07 -28.56 -23.39
CA PRO A 384 8.39 -28.07 -22.05
C PRO A 384 8.09 -29.07 -20.94
N TRP A 385 7.27 -30.09 -21.20
CA TRP A 385 6.85 -31.10 -20.22
C TRP A 385 7.58 -32.44 -20.37
N GLN A 386 8.41 -32.60 -21.40
CA GLN A 386 9.16 -33.83 -21.61
C GLN A 386 10.61 -33.69 -21.13
N PRO A 387 11.17 -34.70 -20.44
CA PRO A 387 12.58 -34.73 -20.13
C PRO A 387 13.42 -34.69 -21.41
N LEU A 388 14.54 -33.98 -21.38
CA LEU A 388 15.48 -33.92 -22.50
C LEU A 388 16.47 -35.08 -22.40
N PRO A 389 16.50 -36.03 -23.35
CA PRO A 389 17.57 -37.02 -23.42
C PRO A 389 18.89 -36.34 -23.76
N LEU A 390 19.89 -36.48 -22.88
CA LEU A 390 21.20 -35.84 -23.06
C LEU A 390 22.10 -36.61 -24.04
N SER A 391 21.72 -37.83 -24.42
CA SER A 391 22.46 -38.69 -25.36
C SER A 391 22.24 -38.34 -26.83
N THR A 392 21.09 -37.77 -27.20
CA THR A 392 20.73 -37.50 -28.61
C THR A 392 21.35 -36.22 -29.17
N ALA A 393 21.98 -35.39 -28.32
CA ALA A 393 22.64 -34.15 -28.73
C ALA A 393 24.09 -34.37 -29.22
N GLY A 394 24.47 -35.59 -29.64
CA GLY A 394 25.82 -35.90 -30.14
C GLY A 394 26.93 -35.80 -29.09
N THR A 395 26.58 -35.87 -27.80
CA THR A 395 27.51 -35.61 -26.68
C THR A 395 27.27 -36.60 -25.54
N ASP A 396 27.81 -37.83 -25.66
CA ASP A 396 27.96 -38.74 -24.52
C ASP A 396 28.69 -38.06 -23.33
N SER A 397 29.49 -37.03 -23.64
CA SER A 397 30.13 -36.13 -22.68
C SER A 397 29.14 -35.35 -21.79
N CYS A 398 27.96 -34.97 -22.27
CA CYS A 398 26.96 -34.21 -21.49
C CYS A 398 26.24 -35.10 -20.47
N ALA A 399 25.82 -36.31 -20.87
CA ALA A 399 25.21 -37.27 -19.95
C ALA A 399 26.22 -37.71 -18.85
N ALA A 400 27.49 -37.91 -19.22
CA ALA A 400 28.55 -38.23 -18.26
C ALA A 400 28.82 -37.06 -17.30
N ALA A 401 28.93 -35.83 -17.82
CA ALA A 401 29.20 -34.62 -17.04
C ALA A 401 28.10 -34.31 -16.01
N LEU A 402 26.84 -34.46 -16.41
CA LEU A 402 25.69 -34.24 -15.53
C LEU A 402 25.33 -35.47 -14.68
N SER A 403 25.98 -36.62 -14.94
CA SER A 403 25.72 -37.90 -14.26
C SER A 403 24.23 -38.31 -14.28
N THR A 404 23.53 -37.97 -15.36
CA THR A 404 22.14 -38.34 -15.60
C THR A 404 21.91 -38.55 -17.10
N PRO A 405 21.11 -39.55 -17.50
CA PRO A 405 20.76 -39.74 -18.91
C PRO A 405 19.79 -38.68 -19.42
N ASN A 406 19.01 -38.07 -18.53
CA ASN A 406 17.95 -37.12 -18.88
C ASN A 406 18.04 -35.86 -18.00
N ALA A 407 17.85 -34.69 -18.62
CA ALA A 407 17.59 -33.45 -17.90
C ALA A 407 16.08 -33.31 -17.63
N ALA A 408 15.72 -32.67 -16.51
CA ALA A 408 14.32 -32.36 -16.20
C ALA A 408 13.64 -31.55 -17.34
N PRO A 409 12.31 -31.67 -17.48
CA PRO A 409 11.57 -30.82 -18.40
C PRO A 409 11.78 -29.32 -18.10
N PRO A 410 11.85 -28.44 -19.11
CA PRO A 410 11.95 -26.99 -18.90
C PRO A 410 10.91 -26.43 -17.92
N ALA A 411 9.65 -26.87 -18.04
CA ALA A 411 8.55 -26.49 -17.16
C ALA A 411 8.81 -26.88 -15.70
N ALA A 412 9.37 -28.07 -15.47
CA ALA A 412 9.66 -28.61 -14.15
C ALA A 412 10.78 -27.81 -13.46
N THR A 413 11.86 -27.51 -14.20
CA THR A 413 12.96 -26.67 -13.69
C THR A 413 12.50 -25.24 -13.47
N MET A 414 11.68 -24.67 -14.35
CA MET A 414 11.09 -23.34 -14.14
C MET A 414 10.27 -23.28 -12.85
N LEU A 415 9.49 -24.31 -12.55
CA LEU A 415 8.70 -24.40 -11.31
C LEU A 415 9.60 -24.46 -10.07
N LEU A 416 10.70 -25.24 -10.14
CA LEU A 416 11.74 -25.26 -9.10
C LEU A 416 12.33 -23.87 -8.87
N MET A 417 12.83 -23.25 -9.94
CA MET A 417 13.49 -21.94 -9.86
C MET A 417 12.55 -20.86 -9.35
N THR A 418 11.30 -20.87 -9.80
CA THR A 418 10.24 -19.96 -9.36
C THR A 418 9.96 -20.12 -7.85
N GLY A 419 9.72 -21.35 -7.39
CA GLY A 419 9.43 -21.62 -5.98
C GLY A 419 10.60 -21.31 -5.05
N TRP A 420 11.80 -21.70 -5.46
CA TRP A 420 13.03 -21.40 -4.75
C TRP A 420 13.28 -19.90 -4.65
N SER A 421 13.25 -19.21 -5.78
CA SER A 421 13.48 -17.77 -5.89
C SER A 421 12.48 -16.97 -5.06
N LEU A 422 11.19 -17.30 -5.13
CA LEU A 422 10.17 -16.63 -4.33
C LEU A 422 10.38 -16.85 -2.83
N SER A 423 10.65 -18.10 -2.43
CA SER A 423 10.80 -18.45 -1.01
C SER A 423 12.02 -17.79 -0.39
N PHE A 424 13.16 -17.82 -1.10
CA PHE A 424 14.37 -17.10 -0.67
C PHE A 424 14.14 -15.59 -0.67
N GLY A 425 13.40 -15.06 -1.63
CA GLY A 425 13.03 -13.65 -1.66
C GLY A 425 12.22 -13.22 -0.44
N LEU A 426 11.25 -14.04 -0.02
CA LEU A 426 10.46 -13.83 1.20
C LEU A 426 11.32 -14.01 2.46
N ALA A 427 12.16 -15.03 2.52
CA ALA A 427 13.05 -15.27 3.67
C ALA A 427 14.06 -14.12 3.85
N ALA A 428 14.61 -13.60 2.76
CA ALA A 428 15.52 -12.46 2.81
C ALA A 428 14.83 -11.22 3.41
N GLN A 429 13.53 -11.05 3.20
CA GLN A 429 12.79 -9.92 3.79
C GLN A 429 12.62 -10.08 5.30
N ILE A 430 12.29 -11.29 5.75
CA ILE A 430 12.21 -11.61 7.19
C ILE A 430 13.54 -11.29 7.88
N LEU A 431 14.66 -11.60 7.22
CA LEU A 431 15.99 -11.48 7.82
C LEU A 431 16.58 -10.07 7.77
N TRP A 432 16.27 -9.28 6.73
CA TRP A 432 16.95 -8.00 6.49
C TRP A 432 16.10 -6.75 6.68
N ASP A 433 14.78 -6.84 6.79
CA ASP A 433 13.92 -5.65 6.73
C ASP A 433 12.80 -5.69 7.77
N ASP A 434 12.67 -4.63 8.57
CA ASP A 434 11.48 -4.37 9.40
C ASP A 434 10.26 -3.99 8.53
N ARG A 435 10.40 -3.99 7.20
CA ARG A 435 9.39 -3.55 6.22
C ARG A 435 9.00 -4.71 5.29
N PRO A 436 7.72 -4.83 4.93
CA PRO A 436 7.21 -5.91 4.08
C PRO A 436 7.74 -5.89 2.64
N VAL A 437 7.61 -7.04 1.94
CA VAL A 437 8.01 -7.32 0.53
C VAL A 437 7.61 -6.25 -0.48
N THR A 438 6.52 -5.56 -0.18
CA THR A 438 5.84 -4.62 -1.04
C THR A 438 6.34 -3.19 -0.91
N ALA A 439 7.12 -2.87 0.12
CA ALA A 439 7.66 -1.52 0.28
C ALA A 439 8.63 -1.17 -0.87
N PRO A 440 8.70 0.10 -1.31
CA PRO A 440 9.68 0.53 -2.32
C PRO A 440 11.13 0.43 -1.83
N LEU A 441 12.07 0.05 -2.70
CA LEU A 441 13.52 0.10 -2.42
C LEU A 441 14.04 1.52 -2.14
N GLY A 442 13.43 2.56 -2.74
CA GLY A 442 14.02 3.91 -2.81
C GLY A 442 13.72 4.86 -1.65
N ARG A 443 12.92 4.46 -0.64
CA ARG A 443 12.53 5.34 0.47
C ARG A 443 12.82 4.79 1.85
N LEU A 444 13.94 4.09 1.99
CA LEU A 444 14.57 3.97 3.31
C LEU A 444 14.99 5.38 3.73
N ARG A 445 14.14 6.06 4.50
CA ARG A 445 14.52 7.25 5.23
C ARG A 445 15.60 6.77 6.19
N ARG A 446 16.88 6.95 5.82
CA ARG A 446 17.98 6.93 6.79
C ARG A 446 17.63 8.04 7.77
N ILE A 447 16.94 7.68 8.85
CA ILE A 447 16.94 8.47 10.06
C ILE A 447 18.40 8.36 10.50
N ARG A 448 19.22 9.36 10.12
CA ARG A 448 20.45 9.59 10.88
C ARG A 448 19.94 9.79 12.29
N GLY A 449 20.28 8.85 13.18
CA GLY A 449 20.07 9.04 14.60
C GLY A 449 20.58 10.43 14.93
N VAL A 450 19.66 11.29 15.36
CA VAL A 450 20.06 12.50 16.06
C VAL A 450 20.62 12.00 17.39
N PRO A 451 21.85 12.39 17.75
CA PRO A 451 22.50 11.95 18.98
C PRO A 451 21.69 12.31 20.23
#